data_AF-A0A843DKB1-F1
#
_entry.id   AF-A0A843DKB1-F1
#
_cell.length_a   1.000
_cell.length_b   1.000
_cell.length_c   1.000
_cell.angle_alpha   90.00
_cell.angle_beta   90.00
_cell.angle_gamma   90.00
#
_symmetry.space_group_name_H-M   'P 1'
#
loop_
_entity.id
_entity.type
_entity.pdbx_description
1 polymer ?
#
loop_
_entity_poly.entity_id
_entity_poly.type
_entity_poly.pdbx_seq_one_letter_code
_entity_poly.pdbx_strand_id
1 'polypeptide(L)'
;IIIEGDIGMHCGDFMTGGEIEIMGHAGDWLGREMLGGKILCHGNAANYCGSGYRGGRKGMRGGEILVEGNVGDYCAECLFGGTVRVKGNAGIHAGANMKGGCLIIEGDALMPCGDMFAGEANIFGTVTDFLATFREKGTAVFEGHTLTEFTGDLAHRNAKGILRVGKYIRI
;
A
#
# COMPACT_ATOMS: atom_id res chain seq x y z
N ILE A 1 16.06 -15.57 2.86
CA ILE A 1 16.38 -15.32 4.29
C ILE A 1 15.14 -15.66 5.07
N ILE A 2 15.26 -16.43 6.15
CA ILE A 2 14.15 -16.74 7.06
C ILE A 2 14.48 -16.14 8.42
N ILE A 3 13.54 -15.42 9.01
CA ILE A 3 13.65 -14.81 10.34
C ILE A 3 12.59 -15.49 11.22
N GLU A 4 13.03 -16.34 12.15
CA GLU A 4 12.16 -17.16 13.01
C GLU A 4 11.47 -16.37 14.16
N GLY A 5 11.31 -15.06 14.00
CA GLY A 5 10.72 -14.17 15.00
C GLY A 5 10.53 -12.75 14.47
N ASP A 6 10.55 -11.78 15.38
CA ASP A 6 10.40 -10.36 15.03
C ASP A 6 11.68 -9.77 14.43
N ILE A 7 11.53 -8.77 13.57
CA ILE A 7 12.61 -8.00 12.98
C ILE A 7 12.39 -6.50 13.19
N GLY A 8 13.49 -5.77 13.40
CA GLY A 8 13.46 -4.32 13.53
C GLY A 8 13.17 -3.59 12.22
N MET A 9 13.49 -2.30 12.22
CA MET A 9 13.27 -1.42 11.06
C MET A 9 14.15 -1.81 9.87
N HIS A 10 13.77 -1.36 8.67
CA HIS A 10 14.58 -1.41 7.44
C HIS A 10 14.86 -2.81 6.87
N CYS A 11 14.13 -3.84 7.31
CA CYS A 11 14.27 -5.17 6.73
C CYS A 11 13.90 -5.12 5.23
N GLY A 12 14.82 -5.56 4.37
CA GLY A 12 14.59 -5.57 2.92
C GLY A 12 14.71 -4.20 2.22
N ASP A 13 15.30 -3.20 2.88
CA ASP A 13 15.60 -1.91 2.24
C ASP A 13 16.39 -2.09 0.94
N PHE A 14 15.93 -1.43 -0.13
CA PHE A 14 16.53 -1.47 -1.46
C PHE A 14 16.71 -2.87 -2.08
N MET A 15 16.02 -3.88 -1.55
CA MET A 15 16.12 -5.25 -2.04
C MET A 15 15.87 -5.31 -3.56
N THR A 16 16.75 -5.98 -4.30
CA THR A 16 16.70 -6.06 -5.77
C THR A 16 16.27 -7.43 -6.29
N GLY A 17 16.28 -8.45 -5.42
CA GLY A 17 15.94 -9.83 -5.74
C GLY A 17 16.10 -10.74 -4.52
N GLY A 18 15.72 -12.00 -4.68
CA GLY A 18 15.69 -12.98 -3.59
C GLY A 18 14.39 -12.95 -2.78
N GLU A 19 14.37 -13.65 -1.65
CA GLU A 19 13.19 -13.78 -0.80
C GLU A 19 13.55 -13.60 0.68
N ILE A 20 12.72 -12.86 1.41
CA ILE A 20 12.78 -12.71 2.88
C ILE A 20 11.44 -13.17 3.44
N GLU A 21 11.47 -14.08 4.41
CA GLU A 21 10.31 -14.56 5.14
C GLU A 21 10.50 -14.25 6.63
N ILE A 22 9.53 -13.55 7.23
CA ILE A 22 9.53 -13.10 8.62
C ILE A 22 8.37 -13.82 9.32
N MET A 23 8.70 -14.69 10.27
CA MET A 23 7.71 -15.46 11.03
C MET A 23 6.99 -14.61 12.09
N GLY A 24 7.59 -13.50 12.52
CA GLY A 24 7.02 -12.56 13.48
C GLY A 24 6.57 -11.23 12.87
N HIS A 25 6.77 -10.16 13.63
CA HIS A 25 6.45 -8.78 13.25
C HIS A 25 7.64 -8.05 12.63
N ALA A 26 7.37 -7.02 11.82
CA ALA A 26 8.37 -6.13 11.25
C ALA A 26 8.22 -4.70 11.76
N GLY A 27 9.34 -4.06 12.07
CA GLY A 27 9.41 -2.64 12.40
C GLY A 27 9.12 -1.71 11.21
N ASP A 28 9.36 -0.42 11.41
CA ASP A 28 9.10 0.61 10.40
C ASP A 28 9.96 0.39 9.14
N TRP A 29 9.47 0.88 8.00
CA TRP A 29 10.20 0.86 6.72
C TRP A 29 10.53 -0.56 6.20
N LEU A 30 9.69 -1.56 6.46
CA LEU A 30 9.80 -2.87 5.80
C LEU A 30 9.79 -2.69 4.27
N GLY A 31 10.85 -3.14 3.59
CA GLY A 31 10.93 -3.09 2.12
C GLY A 31 10.99 -1.68 1.52
N ARG A 32 11.52 -0.69 2.25
CA ARG A 32 11.63 0.69 1.75
C ARG A 32 12.47 0.74 0.48
N GLU A 33 11.96 1.45 -0.53
CA GLU A 33 12.64 1.66 -1.83
C GLU A 33 13.08 0.35 -2.52
N MET A 34 12.38 -0.76 -2.25
CA MET A 34 12.58 -2.07 -2.88
C MET A 34 12.45 -2.00 -4.41
N LEU A 35 13.32 -2.72 -5.12
CA LEU A 35 13.42 -2.76 -6.59
C LEU A 35 12.97 -4.10 -7.17
N GLY A 36 13.05 -5.18 -6.38
CA GLY A 36 12.70 -6.53 -6.80
C GLY A 36 12.86 -7.55 -5.66
N GLY A 37 12.40 -8.77 -5.89
CA GLY A 37 12.36 -9.84 -4.86
C GLY A 37 11.01 -9.93 -4.17
N LYS A 38 10.96 -10.73 -3.10
CA LYS A 38 9.74 -10.95 -2.31
C LYS A 38 10.00 -10.84 -0.82
N ILE A 39 9.07 -10.21 -0.11
CA ILE A 39 9.04 -10.16 1.35
C ILE A 39 7.69 -10.71 1.82
N LEU A 40 7.71 -11.76 2.64
CA LEU A 40 6.55 -12.29 3.34
C LEU A 40 6.70 -12.01 4.84
N CYS A 41 5.74 -11.30 5.43
CA CYS A 41 5.64 -11.06 6.86
C CYS A 41 4.36 -11.72 7.38
N HIS A 42 4.51 -12.76 8.21
CA HIS A 42 3.38 -13.46 8.82
C HIS A 42 2.67 -12.65 9.91
N GLY A 43 3.37 -11.68 10.50
CA GLY A 43 2.82 -10.79 11.51
C GLY A 43 2.36 -9.44 10.96
N ASN A 44 2.42 -8.42 11.82
CA ASN A 44 2.18 -7.03 11.46
C ASN A 44 3.46 -6.38 10.94
N ALA A 45 3.32 -5.36 10.09
CA ALA A 45 4.40 -4.41 9.82
C ALA A 45 4.04 -3.05 10.42
N ALA A 46 5.03 -2.30 10.89
CA ALA A 46 4.78 -0.96 11.41
C ALA A 46 4.60 0.07 10.26
N ASN A 47 4.99 1.31 10.47
CA ASN A 47 4.73 2.40 9.53
C ASN A 47 5.63 2.29 8.30
N TYR A 48 5.23 2.95 7.21
CA TYR A 48 6.06 3.10 6.02
C TYR A 48 6.47 1.78 5.35
N CYS A 49 5.71 0.70 5.53
CA CYS A 49 5.93 -0.56 4.81
C CYS A 49 5.81 -0.34 3.30
N GLY A 50 6.84 -0.68 2.52
CA GLY A 50 6.90 -0.48 1.07
C GLY A 50 6.99 0.98 0.62
N SER A 51 7.45 1.89 1.48
CA SER A 51 7.45 3.33 1.20
C SER A 51 8.68 3.84 0.44
N GLY A 52 8.73 5.17 0.23
CA GLY A 52 9.98 5.90 -0.03
C GLY A 52 10.70 6.37 1.23
N TYR A 53 11.85 7.03 1.02
CA TYR A 53 12.53 7.76 2.08
C TYR A 53 12.06 9.22 2.16
N ARG A 54 12.27 9.84 3.32
CA ARG A 54 11.93 11.24 3.57
C ARG A 54 12.59 12.16 2.52
N GLY A 55 11.78 12.97 1.86
CA GLY A 55 12.21 13.87 0.78
C GLY A 55 12.47 13.18 -0.57
N GLY A 56 12.39 11.85 -0.62
CA GLY A 56 12.45 11.07 -1.85
C GLY A 56 11.18 11.24 -2.68
N ARG A 57 11.32 11.13 -4.01
CA ARG A 57 10.17 11.20 -4.94
C ARG A 57 9.73 9.86 -5.48
N LYS A 58 10.51 8.79 -5.24
CA LYS A 58 10.28 7.44 -5.75
C LYS A 58 10.53 6.45 -4.62
N GLY A 59 9.46 5.83 -4.11
CA GLY A 59 9.54 4.78 -3.11
C GLY A 59 9.88 3.43 -3.71
N MET A 60 9.18 2.38 -3.29
CA MET A 60 9.27 1.05 -3.89
C MET A 60 8.96 1.12 -5.41
N ARG A 61 9.82 0.46 -6.21
CA ARG A 61 9.79 0.49 -7.69
C ARG A 61 9.52 -0.88 -8.31
N GLY A 62 9.64 -1.95 -7.53
CA GLY A 62 9.41 -3.33 -7.98
C GLY A 62 9.51 -4.30 -6.81
N GLY A 63 9.15 -5.56 -7.07
CA GLY A 63 9.07 -6.60 -6.05
C GLY A 63 7.66 -6.75 -5.47
N GLU A 64 7.54 -7.68 -4.52
CA GLU A 64 6.28 -8.02 -3.86
C GLU A 64 6.48 -8.02 -2.34
N ILE A 65 5.63 -7.29 -1.62
CA ILE A 65 5.54 -7.35 -0.16
C ILE A 65 4.16 -7.88 0.20
N LEU A 66 4.12 -8.97 0.96
CA LEU A 66 2.89 -9.53 1.54
C LEU A 66 2.99 -9.46 3.07
N VAL A 67 2.05 -8.75 3.70
CA VAL A 67 1.87 -8.72 5.15
C VAL A 67 0.56 -9.43 5.48
N GLU A 68 0.62 -10.50 6.27
CA GLU A 68 -0.57 -11.26 6.66
C GLU A 68 -1.36 -10.61 7.81
N GLY A 69 -0.69 -9.80 8.63
CA GLY A 69 -1.33 -8.97 9.65
C GLY A 69 -1.71 -7.58 9.14
N ASN A 70 -1.67 -6.61 10.06
CA ASN A 70 -1.93 -5.21 9.81
C ASN A 70 -0.66 -4.44 9.44
N VAL A 71 -0.84 -3.28 8.80
CA VAL A 71 0.22 -2.30 8.58
C VAL A 71 -0.07 -0.98 9.27
N GLY A 72 0.98 -0.27 9.67
CA GLY A 72 0.90 1.08 10.23
C GLY A 72 0.59 2.15 9.19
N ASP A 73 0.87 3.39 9.58
CA ASP A 73 0.63 4.58 8.78
C ASP A 73 1.55 4.65 7.56
N TYR A 74 1.10 5.32 6.49
CA TYR A 74 1.89 5.58 5.28
C TYR A 74 2.44 4.32 4.59
N CYS A 75 1.77 3.17 4.75
CA CYS A 75 2.09 1.99 3.95
C CYS A 75 2.00 2.31 2.45
N ALA A 76 2.97 1.86 1.67
CA ALA A 76 3.10 2.12 0.24
C ALA A 76 3.14 3.61 -0.14
N GLU A 77 3.61 4.48 0.76
CA GLU A 77 3.84 5.89 0.46
C GLU A 77 4.88 6.04 -0.66
N CYS A 78 4.59 6.92 -1.63
CA CYS A 78 5.40 7.12 -2.83
C CYS A 78 5.63 5.85 -3.67
N LEU A 79 4.77 4.82 -3.56
CA LEU A 79 4.87 3.60 -4.38
C LEU A 79 4.87 3.97 -5.88
N PHE A 80 5.88 3.46 -6.58
CA PHE A 80 6.19 3.80 -7.96
C PHE A 80 6.07 2.59 -8.88
N GLY A 81 6.19 1.38 -8.32
CA GLY A 81 6.05 0.10 -9.00
C GLY A 81 6.17 -1.07 -8.01
N GLY A 82 5.84 -2.28 -8.45
CA GLY A 82 5.72 -3.44 -7.57
C GLY A 82 4.34 -3.55 -6.91
N THR A 83 4.23 -4.51 -5.99
CA THR A 83 2.96 -4.85 -5.33
C THR A 83 3.14 -4.89 -3.82
N VAL A 84 2.26 -4.22 -3.09
CA VAL A 84 2.14 -4.33 -1.63
C VAL A 84 0.75 -4.87 -1.31
N ARG A 85 0.67 -6.05 -0.69
CA ARG A 85 -0.57 -6.68 -0.26
C ARG A 85 -0.60 -6.81 1.26
N VAL A 86 -1.71 -6.38 1.86
CA VAL A 86 -1.97 -6.45 3.29
C VAL A 86 -3.26 -7.23 3.50
N LYS A 87 -3.20 -8.37 4.20
CA LYS A 87 -4.41 -9.16 4.51
C LYS A 87 -5.23 -8.56 5.65
N GLY A 88 -4.59 -7.79 6.54
CA GLY A 88 -5.27 -7.04 7.59
C GLY A 88 -5.65 -5.61 7.18
N ASN A 89 -5.67 -4.74 8.18
CA ASN A 89 -5.99 -3.32 8.04
C ASN A 89 -4.74 -2.47 7.79
N ALA A 90 -4.94 -1.29 7.23
CA ALA A 90 -3.91 -0.27 7.10
C ALA A 90 -4.22 0.97 7.94
N GLY A 91 -3.16 1.59 8.47
CA GLY A 91 -3.23 2.89 9.14
C GLY A 91 -3.59 4.04 8.20
N ILE A 92 -3.33 5.26 8.65
CA ILE A 92 -3.67 6.45 7.87
C ILE A 92 -2.81 6.55 6.61
N HIS A 93 -3.39 7.10 5.53
CA HIS A 93 -2.63 7.50 4.35
C HIS A 93 -1.87 6.36 3.64
N ALA A 94 -2.40 5.15 3.68
CA ALA A 94 -1.91 4.07 2.83
C ALA A 94 -1.98 4.48 1.34
N GLY A 95 -0.89 4.28 0.59
CA GLY A 95 -0.78 4.66 -0.81
C GLY A 95 -0.67 6.17 -1.07
N ALA A 96 -0.35 6.99 -0.05
CA ALA A 96 -0.15 8.42 -0.26
C ALA A 96 0.98 8.69 -1.27
N ASN A 97 0.82 9.72 -2.10
CA ASN A 97 1.79 10.06 -3.16
C ASN A 97 2.07 8.94 -4.18
N MET A 98 1.15 7.96 -4.35
CA MET A 98 1.32 6.86 -5.31
C MET A 98 1.48 7.37 -6.74
N LYS A 99 2.49 6.84 -7.45
CA LYS A 99 2.84 7.18 -8.85
C LYS A 99 2.85 5.97 -9.77
N GLY A 100 2.57 4.79 -9.23
CA GLY A 100 2.51 3.51 -9.94
C GLY A 100 2.39 2.36 -8.96
N GLY A 101 2.48 1.14 -9.47
CA GLY A 101 2.36 -0.08 -8.67
C GLY A 101 0.93 -0.44 -8.28
N CYS A 102 0.82 -1.50 -7.49
CA CYS A 102 -0.44 -2.06 -7.02
C CYS A 102 -0.43 -2.14 -5.48
N LEU A 103 -1.41 -1.52 -4.84
CA LEU A 103 -1.68 -1.65 -3.41
C LEU A 103 -2.96 -2.46 -3.23
N ILE A 104 -2.92 -3.51 -2.42
CA ILE A 104 -4.08 -4.34 -2.08
C ILE A 104 -4.20 -4.38 -0.56
N ILE A 105 -5.35 -3.98 -0.03
CA ILE A 105 -5.66 -4.05 1.40
C ILE A 105 -6.97 -4.83 1.54
N GLU A 106 -6.92 -5.99 2.18
CA GLU A 106 -8.11 -6.83 2.35
C GLU A 106 -9.03 -6.34 3.48
N GLY A 107 -8.45 -5.65 4.48
CA GLY A 107 -9.19 -5.02 5.57
C GLY A 107 -9.57 -3.56 5.31
N ASP A 108 -9.69 -2.83 6.41
CA ASP A 108 -10.07 -1.41 6.45
C ASP A 108 -8.86 -0.48 6.27
N ALA A 109 -9.13 0.75 5.84
CA ALA A 109 -8.11 1.80 5.69
C ALA A 109 -8.65 3.19 6.04
N LEU A 110 -7.81 4.03 6.62
CA LEU A 110 -8.15 5.40 7.01
C LEU A 110 -7.53 6.41 6.03
N MET A 111 -8.36 7.25 5.41
CA MET A 111 -7.93 8.33 4.51
C MET A 111 -6.79 7.92 3.51
N PRO A 112 -7.00 6.86 2.70
CA PRO A 112 -5.96 6.34 1.81
C PRO A 112 -5.76 7.21 0.56
N CYS A 113 -4.64 7.00 -0.12
CA CYS A 113 -4.34 7.47 -1.47
C CYS A 113 -4.38 9.01 -1.67
N GLY A 114 -4.15 9.79 -0.61
CA GLY A 114 -3.97 11.24 -0.74
C GLY A 114 -2.78 11.58 -1.65
N ASP A 115 -2.96 12.57 -2.52
CA ASP A 115 -1.96 12.98 -3.53
C ASP A 115 -1.56 11.84 -4.49
N MET A 116 -2.47 10.88 -4.73
CA MET A 116 -2.24 9.82 -5.72
C MET A 116 -2.23 10.37 -7.14
N PHE A 117 -1.15 10.13 -7.88
CA PHE A 117 -1.03 10.49 -9.29
C PHE A 117 -1.32 9.32 -10.23
N ALA A 118 -0.87 8.11 -9.91
CA ALA A 118 -1.03 6.92 -10.76
C ALA A 118 -0.87 5.61 -9.95
N GLY A 119 -1.18 4.48 -10.57
CA GLY A 119 -1.20 3.16 -9.94
C GLY A 119 -2.63 2.71 -9.60
N GLU A 120 -2.72 1.53 -8.98
CA GLU A 120 -3.99 0.94 -8.60
C GLU A 120 -3.99 0.62 -7.10
N ALA A 121 -4.97 1.13 -6.37
CA ALA A 121 -5.20 0.79 -4.97
C ALA A 121 -6.56 0.08 -4.86
N ASN A 122 -6.57 -1.12 -4.27
CA ASN A 122 -7.75 -1.96 -4.13
C ASN A 122 -7.94 -2.27 -2.64
N ILE A 123 -9.01 -1.75 -2.05
CA ILE A 123 -9.31 -1.86 -0.62
C ILE A 123 -10.63 -2.61 -0.47
N PHE A 124 -10.59 -3.84 0.04
CA PHE A 124 -11.78 -4.69 0.09
C PHE A 124 -12.69 -4.38 1.29
N GLY A 125 -12.13 -3.85 2.37
CA GLY A 125 -12.89 -3.42 3.53
C GLY A 125 -13.52 -2.03 3.37
N THR A 126 -13.59 -1.32 4.50
CA THR A 126 -14.20 -0.01 4.62
C THR A 126 -13.14 1.08 4.63
N VAL A 127 -13.34 2.10 3.79
CA VAL A 127 -12.58 3.34 3.87
C VAL A 127 -13.32 4.37 4.70
N THR A 128 -12.69 4.84 5.76
CA THR A 128 -13.18 5.94 6.61
C THR A 128 -12.45 7.24 6.26
N ASP A 129 -13.12 8.38 6.46
CA ASP A 129 -12.64 9.72 6.09
C ASP A 129 -12.20 9.81 4.61
N PHE A 130 -13.12 9.38 3.74
CA PHE A 130 -12.86 9.32 2.30
C PHE A 130 -12.62 10.72 1.71
N LEU A 131 -11.51 10.86 0.97
CA LEU A 131 -11.08 12.13 0.40
C LEU A 131 -12.07 12.64 -0.66
N ALA A 132 -12.54 13.87 -0.50
CA ALA A 132 -13.50 14.51 -1.41
C ALA A 132 -12.95 14.77 -2.83
N THR A 133 -11.64 14.65 -3.02
CA THR A 133 -10.96 14.85 -4.31
C THR A 133 -10.98 13.61 -5.21
N PHE A 134 -11.61 12.51 -4.78
CA PHE A 134 -11.85 11.35 -5.63
C PHE A 134 -13.26 11.39 -6.23
N ARG A 135 -13.35 11.04 -7.51
CA ARG A 135 -14.61 11.02 -8.26
C ARG A 135 -14.96 9.58 -8.61
N GLU A 136 -16.17 9.18 -8.23
CA GLU A 136 -16.72 7.87 -8.56
C GLU A 136 -16.86 7.72 -10.08
N LYS A 137 -16.46 6.55 -10.58
CA LYS A 137 -16.51 6.13 -11.99
C LYS A 137 -17.56 5.07 -12.23
N GLY A 138 -17.85 4.24 -11.23
CA GLY A 138 -18.80 3.15 -11.31
C GLY A 138 -18.35 1.96 -10.47
N THR A 139 -18.56 0.75 -10.99
CA THR A 139 -18.25 -0.49 -10.30
C THR A 139 -17.28 -1.32 -11.14
N ALA A 140 -16.31 -1.97 -10.49
CA ALA A 140 -15.36 -2.87 -11.10
C ALA A 140 -15.24 -4.17 -10.30
N VAL A 141 -14.86 -5.26 -10.95
CA VAL A 141 -14.55 -6.54 -10.29
C VAL A 141 -13.04 -6.73 -10.26
N PHE A 142 -12.48 -6.96 -9.07
CA PHE A 142 -11.07 -7.22 -8.86
C PHE A 142 -10.91 -8.40 -7.89
N GLU A 143 -10.14 -9.42 -8.28
CA GLU A 143 -9.97 -10.67 -7.49
C GLU A 143 -11.28 -11.29 -6.95
N GLY A 144 -12.38 -11.17 -7.71
CA GLY A 144 -13.71 -11.67 -7.31
C GLY A 144 -14.51 -10.74 -6.40
N HIS A 145 -13.93 -9.61 -5.98
CA HIS A 145 -14.63 -8.59 -5.21
C HIS A 145 -15.27 -7.56 -6.15
N THR A 146 -16.55 -7.25 -5.92
CA THR A 146 -17.24 -6.13 -6.55
C THR A 146 -16.96 -4.85 -5.75
N LEU A 147 -16.28 -3.89 -6.36
CA LEU A 147 -15.79 -2.67 -5.71
C LEU A 147 -16.31 -1.43 -6.43
N THR A 148 -16.53 -0.35 -5.67
CA THR A 148 -16.77 0.97 -6.25
C THR A 148 -15.44 1.55 -6.73
N GLU A 149 -15.36 1.90 -8.01
CA GLU A 149 -14.16 2.46 -8.64
C GLU A 149 -14.20 3.98 -8.64
N PHE A 150 -13.07 4.59 -8.28
CA PHE A 150 -12.83 6.01 -8.23
C PHE A 150 -11.60 6.39 -9.07
N THR A 151 -11.64 7.59 -9.62
CA THR A 151 -10.48 8.25 -10.24
C THR A 151 -10.09 9.48 -9.43
N GLY A 152 -8.81 9.66 -9.23
CA GLY A 152 -8.22 10.73 -8.43
C GLY A 152 -6.71 10.50 -8.28
N ASP A 153 -6.02 11.33 -7.52
CA ASP A 153 -6.48 12.48 -6.75
C ASP A 153 -6.68 13.72 -7.65
N LEU A 154 -7.87 14.32 -7.66
CA LEU A 154 -8.17 15.50 -8.49
C LEU A 154 -7.45 16.79 -8.05
N ALA A 155 -6.72 16.77 -6.94
CA ALA A 155 -5.74 17.81 -6.62
C ALA A 155 -4.62 17.90 -7.67
N HIS A 156 -4.35 16.79 -8.38
CA HIS A 156 -3.45 16.78 -9.53
C HIS A 156 -4.18 17.00 -10.86
N ARG A 157 -3.55 17.77 -11.75
CA ARG A 157 -3.96 17.82 -13.15
C ARG A 157 -3.64 16.50 -13.83
N ASN A 158 -4.64 15.88 -14.45
CA ASN A 158 -4.51 14.62 -15.21
C ASN A 158 -4.02 13.43 -14.37
N ALA A 159 -4.46 13.33 -13.12
CA ALA A 159 -4.27 12.12 -12.33
C ALA A 159 -4.81 10.90 -13.08
N LYS A 160 -4.08 9.80 -12.98
CA LYS A 160 -4.34 8.50 -13.60
C LYS A 160 -4.52 7.39 -12.55
N GLY A 161 -4.58 7.75 -11.28
CA GLY A 161 -4.77 6.81 -10.19
C GLY A 161 -6.16 6.19 -10.24
N ILE A 162 -6.22 4.90 -9.92
CA ILE A 162 -7.45 4.15 -9.74
C ILE A 162 -7.51 3.69 -8.29
N LEU A 163 -8.57 4.08 -7.59
CA LEU A 163 -8.87 3.62 -6.24
C LEU A 163 -10.17 2.82 -6.27
N ARG A 164 -10.14 1.57 -5.83
CA ARG A 164 -11.31 0.70 -5.74
C ARG A 164 -11.55 0.38 -4.28
N VAL A 165 -12.78 0.56 -3.82
CA VAL A 165 -13.15 0.38 -2.40
C VAL A 165 -14.39 -0.49 -2.26
N GLY A 166 -14.41 -1.35 -1.25
CA GLY A 166 -15.57 -2.19 -0.94
C GLY A 166 -16.71 -1.38 -0.31
N LYS A 167 -16.39 -0.65 0.75
CA LYS A 167 -17.31 0.31 1.40
C LYS A 167 -16.57 1.62 1.68
N TYR A 168 -17.31 2.72 1.76
CA TYR A 168 -16.72 4.00 2.13
C TYR A 168 -17.70 4.86 2.94
N ILE A 169 -17.15 5.66 3.84
CA ILE A 169 -17.88 6.66 4.63
C ILE A 169 -17.34 8.04 4.26
N ARG A 170 -18.22 8.93 3.80
CA ARG A 170 -17.90 10.34 3.56
C ARG A 170 -18.22 11.16 4.82
N ILE A 171 -17.46 12.23 5.02
CA ILE A 171 -17.78 13.30 5.96
C ILE A 171 -18.81 14.22 5.31
#